data_AF-A0A3M6A901-F1
#
_entry.id   AF-A0A3M6A901-F1
#
_cell.length_a   1.000
_cell.length_b   1.000
_cell.length_c   1.000
_cell.angle_alpha   90.00
_cell.angle_beta   90.00
_cell.angle_gamma   90.00
#
_symmetry.space_group_name_H-M   'P 1'
#
loop_
_entity.id
_entity.type
_entity.pdbx_description
1 polymer ?
#
loop_
_entity_poly.entity_id
_entity_poly.type
_entity_poly.pdbx_seq_one_letter_code
_entity_poly.pdbx_strand_id
1 'polypeptide(L)'
;SGGAEALRACELEHLAASFFSLPDRYRLHYDLHTAIRGSKIKQFALYPWKEGRQHSRLELARLRAAGMSAVLLQNKPSIVFSAYTYDQLGAEAFTLELGKARPFGQNQQVNLAPLRLRLEQIIEGREPELDENLEGLQLFSVAREVIKRTDAFTFNLADAVENFSPLEKGYVLAEDAGGSRWVVLEDGARIIFPNPKVKNGLRAGILIVPTDAGSLG
;
A
#
# COMPACT_ATOMS: atom_id res chain seq x y z
N SER A 1 3.95 19.41 12.53
CA SER A 1 4.38 19.79 11.17
C SER A 1 3.80 21.15 10.83
N GLY A 2 4.52 22.00 10.11
CA GLY A 2 4.03 23.30 9.66
C GLY A 2 3.95 23.34 8.13
N GLY A 3 3.08 24.18 7.57
CA GLY A 3 2.92 24.38 6.12
C GLY A 3 1.52 24.09 5.61
N ALA A 4 1.26 24.45 4.35
CA ALA A 4 -0.06 24.33 3.73
C ALA A 4 -0.58 22.88 3.68
N GLU A 5 0.29 21.91 3.39
CA GLU A 5 -0.07 20.49 3.37
C GLU A 5 -0.43 19.95 4.76
N ALA A 6 0.24 20.43 5.82
CA ALA A 6 -0.06 20.02 7.19
C ALA A 6 -1.44 20.55 7.64
N LEU A 7 -1.77 21.80 7.29
CA LEU A 7 -3.10 22.37 7.54
C LEU A 7 -4.18 21.60 6.77
N ARG A 8 -3.92 21.28 5.49
CA ARG A 8 -4.87 20.52 4.68
C ARG A 8 -5.06 19.09 5.20
N ALA A 9 -3.99 18.44 5.66
CA ALA A 9 -4.09 17.12 6.27
C ALA A 9 -4.97 17.15 7.53
N CYS A 10 -4.78 18.13 8.42
CA CYS A 10 -5.61 18.32 9.60
C CYS A 10 -7.09 18.53 9.25
N GLU A 11 -7.37 19.33 8.22
CA GLU A 11 -8.74 19.53 7.72
C GLU A 11 -9.37 18.23 7.19
N LEU A 12 -8.62 17.43 6.40
CA LEU A 12 -9.09 16.15 5.88
C LEU A 12 -9.37 15.14 7.00
N GLU A 13 -8.50 15.09 8.02
CA GLU A 13 -8.72 14.26 9.21
C GLU A 13 -10.00 14.66 9.94
N HIS A 14 -10.24 15.96 10.13
CA HIS A 14 -11.46 16.45 10.77
C HIS A 14 -12.72 16.11 9.97
N LEU A 15 -12.69 16.33 8.65
CA LEU A 15 -13.80 15.99 7.76
C LEU A 15 -14.11 14.48 7.78
N ALA A 16 -13.07 13.64 7.77
CA ALA A 16 -13.24 12.19 7.87
C ALA A 16 -13.82 11.77 9.22
N ALA A 17 -13.35 12.36 10.33
CA ALA A 17 -13.88 12.09 11.66
C ALA A 17 -15.37 12.46 11.77
N SER A 18 -15.77 13.62 11.22
CA SER A 18 -17.18 14.01 11.15
C SER A 18 -18.00 13.06 10.26
N PHE A 19 -17.49 12.70 9.09
CA PHE A 19 -18.17 11.80 8.14
C PHE A 19 -18.42 10.41 8.74
N PHE A 20 -17.43 9.85 9.44
CA PHE A 20 -17.52 8.54 10.09
C PHE A 20 -18.06 8.59 11.53
N SER A 21 -18.59 9.72 12.00
CA SER A 21 -19.04 9.88 13.40
C SER A 21 -20.25 9.03 13.79
N LEU A 22 -21.11 8.68 12.82
CA LEU A 22 -22.32 7.91 13.10
C LEU A 22 -21.99 6.46 13.51
N PRO A 23 -22.54 5.96 14.64
CA PRO A 23 -22.34 4.59 15.08
C PRO A 23 -23.07 3.58 14.18
N ASP A 24 -22.74 2.30 14.34
CA ASP A 24 -23.43 1.16 13.71
C ASP A 24 -23.50 1.21 12.17
N ARG A 25 -22.49 1.82 11.55
CA ARG A 25 -22.30 1.85 10.11
C ARG A 25 -21.06 1.06 9.73
N TYR A 26 -21.17 0.32 8.64
CA TYR A 26 -20.01 -0.22 7.96
C TYR A 26 -19.29 0.93 7.22
N ARG A 27 -17.97 1.04 7.44
CA ARG A 27 -17.16 2.21 7.04
C ARG A 27 -16.09 1.79 6.06
N LEU A 28 -16.09 2.40 4.87
CA LEU A 28 -15.12 2.14 3.81
C LEU A 28 -14.35 3.41 3.44
N HIS A 29 -13.04 3.29 3.23
CA HIS A 29 -12.21 4.36 2.71
C HIS A 29 -11.23 3.84 1.65
N TYR A 30 -11.42 4.27 0.40
CA TYR A 30 -10.50 4.00 -0.71
C TYR A 30 -9.73 5.26 -1.08
N ASP A 31 -8.44 5.29 -0.74
CA ASP A 31 -7.50 6.34 -1.10
C ASP A 31 -6.84 5.97 -2.44
N LEU A 32 -7.22 6.64 -3.53
CA LEU A 32 -6.87 6.25 -4.90
C LEU A 32 -5.61 6.97 -5.39
N HIS A 33 -4.55 6.21 -5.69
CA HIS A 33 -3.24 6.71 -6.10
C HIS A 33 -2.82 6.16 -7.46
N THR A 34 -1.82 6.84 -8.04
CA THR A 34 -1.06 6.31 -9.17
C THR A 34 0.43 6.48 -8.88
N ALA A 35 1.24 5.54 -9.34
CA ALA A 35 2.67 5.52 -9.09
C ALA A 35 3.44 6.24 -10.21
N ILE A 36 4.53 6.90 -9.86
CA ILE A 36 5.44 7.49 -10.86
C ILE A 36 6.31 6.40 -11.51
N ARG A 37 6.65 5.34 -10.76
CA ARG A 37 7.46 4.21 -11.23
C ARG A 37 6.64 3.12 -11.88
N GLY A 38 7.30 2.33 -12.73
CA GLY A 38 6.75 1.07 -13.23
C GLY A 38 6.56 0.05 -12.11
N SER A 39 5.74 -0.96 -12.39
CA SER A 39 5.45 -2.03 -11.44
C SER A 39 5.23 -3.34 -12.20
N LYS A 40 5.85 -4.42 -11.73
CA LYS A 40 5.59 -5.78 -12.24
C LYS A 40 4.14 -6.21 -11.95
N ILE A 41 3.55 -5.68 -10.85
CA ILE A 41 2.13 -5.84 -10.54
C ILE A 41 1.47 -4.47 -10.65
N LYS A 42 0.71 -4.25 -11.73
CA LYS A 42 0.21 -2.91 -12.10
C LYS A 42 -0.78 -2.33 -11.11
N GLN A 43 -1.66 -3.15 -10.55
CA GLN A 43 -2.74 -2.76 -9.66
C GLN A 43 -2.63 -3.53 -8.36
N PHE A 44 -2.37 -2.82 -7.26
CA PHE A 44 -2.22 -3.43 -5.94
C PHE A 44 -2.72 -2.48 -4.85
N ALA A 45 -3.05 -3.02 -3.69
CA ALA A 45 -3.50 -2.26 -2.53
C ALA A 45 -2.49 -2.36 -1.38
N LEU A 46 -2.45 -1.32 -0.54
CA LEU A 46 -1.85 -1.38 0.78
C LEU A 46 -2.98 -1.44 1.80
N TYR A 47 -2.94 -2.43 2.67
CA TYR A 47 -3.92 -2.62 3.74
C TYR A 47 -3.27 -2.22 5.08
N PRO A 48 -3.71 -1.12 5.73
CA PRO A 48 -3.11 -0.62 6.96
C PRO A 48 -3.16 -1.63 8.11
N TRP A 49 -2.32 -1.40 9.11
CA TRP A 49 -2.22 -2.23 10.30
C TRP A 49 -2.68 -1.46 11.54
N LYS A 50 -3.29 -2.17 12.48
CA LYS A 50 -3.60 -1.69 13.82
C LYS A 50 -3.39 -2.85 14.80
N GLU A 51 -2.83 -2.56 15.96
CA GLU A 51 -2.67 -3.54 17.02
C GLU A 51 -4.01 -4.16 17.42
N GLY A 52 -4.05 -5.49 17.52
CA GLY A 52 -5.26 -6.24 17.90
C GLY A 52 -6.36 -6.30 16.82
N ARG A 53 -6.15 -5.75 15.62
CA ARG A 53 -7.11 -5.81 14.51
C ARG A 53 -6.59 -6.69 13.39
N GLN A 54 -7.35 -7.72 13.05
CA GLN A 54 -7.05 -8.59 11.91
C GLN A 54 -7.52 -7.96 10.60
N HIS A 55 -6.79 -8.20 9.53
CA HIS A 55 -7.20 -7.86 8.17
C HIS A 55 -8.39 -8.73 7.74
N SER A 56 -9.43 -8.11 7.20
CA SER A 56 -10.66 -8.80 6.81
C SER A 56 -10.49 -9.56 5.50
N ARG A 57 -10.82 -10.86 5.54
CA ARG A 57 -10.84 -11.71 4.35
C ARG A 57 -11.87 -11.25 3.31
N LEU A 58 -13.04 -10.80 3.76
CA LEU A 58 -14.10 -10.26 2.91
C LEU A 58 -13.60 -9.03 2.12
N GLU A 59 -12.83 -8.16 2.76
CA GLU A 59 -12.27 -6.98 2.10
C GLU A 59 -11.21 -7.31 1.06
N LEU A 60 -10.38 -8.32 1.32
CA LEU A 60 -9.44 -8.81 0.31
C LEU A 60 -10.18 -9.39 -0.90
N ALA A 61 -11.27 -10.13 -0.68
CA ALA A 61 -12.11 -10.64 -1.77
C ALA A 61 -12.76 -9.49 -2.56
N ARG A 62 -13.19 -8.42 -1.88
CA ARG A 62 -13.70 -7.19 -2.51
C ARG A 62 -12.64 -6.50 -3.36
N LEU A 63 -11.41 -6.36 -2.87
CA LEU A 63 -10.29 -5.78 -3.62
C LEU A 63 -9.93 -6.60 -4.86
N ARG A 64 -9.90 -7.94 -4.74
CA ARG A 64 -9.74 -8.85 -5.88
C ARG A 64 -10.84 -8.62 -6.91
N ALA A 65 -12.11 -8.57 -6.47
CA ALA A 65 -13.25 -8.33 -7.37
C ALA A 65 -13.21 -6.93 -8.01
N ALA A 66 -12.58 -5.95 -7.35
CA ALA A 66 -12.29 -4.63 -7.91
C ALA A 66 -11.10 -4.60 -8.89
N GLY A 67 -10.49 -5.76 -9.18
CA GLY A 67 -9.39 -5.90 -10.14
C GLY A 67 -8.00 -5.68 -9.54
N MET A 68 -7.85 -5.63 -8.22
CA MET A 68 -6.51 -5.63 -7.61
C MET A 68 -5.87 -7.00 -7.78
N SER A 69 -4.60 -7.01 -8.19
CA SER A 69 -3.83 -8.25 -8.41
C SER A 69 -2.98 -8.63 -7.20
N ALA A 70 -2.71 -7.68 -6.30
CA ALA A 70 -1.99 -7.93 -5.07
C ALA A 70 -2.44 -7.03 -3.92
N VAL A 71 -2.22 -7.47 -2.69
CA VAL A 71 -2.37 -6.66 -1.48
C VAL A 71 -1.13 -6.80 -0.61
N LEU A 72 -0.58 -5.66 -0.19
CA LEU A 72 0.45 -5.56 0.82
C LEU A 72 -0.18 -5.32 2.18
N LEU A 73 -0.16 -6.36 3.03
CA LEU A 73 -0.57 -6.29 4.42
C LEU A 73 0.53 -5.58 5.21
N GLN A 74 0.22 -4.40 5.74
CA GLN A 74 1.12 -3.71 6.65
C GLN A 74 1.18 -4.49 7.97
N ASN A 75 2.30 -4.38 8.68
CA ASN A 75 2.50 -5.01 9.98
C ASN A 75 2.90 -4.01 11.08
N LYS A 76 2.74 -2.72 10.80
CA LYS A 76 3.06 -1.63 11.73
C LYS A 76 2.29 -0.36 11.39
N PRO A 77 2.17 0.60 12.33
CA PRO A 77 1.49 1.86 12.08
C PRO A 77 2.13 2.65 10.94
N SER A 78 1.31 3.44 10.26
CA SER A 78 1.71 4.31 9.16
C SER A 78 1.03 5.67 9.32
N ILE A 79 1.62 6.70 8.71
CA ILE A 79 1.15 8.10 8.78
C ILE A 79 0.30 8.48 7.57
N VAL A 80 -0.05 7.53 6.71
CA VAL A 80 -0.89 7.77 5.53
C VAL A 80 -2.35 7.90 5.91
N PHE A 81 -3.15 8.56 5.06
CA PHE A 81 -4.53 8.87 5.38
C PHE A 81 -5.41 7.62 5.55
N SER A 82 -5.20 6.59 4.74
CA SER A 82 -5.89 5.29 4.91
C SER A 82 -5.57 4.63 6.26
N ALA A 83 -4.34 4.76 6.75
CA ALA A 83 -3.96 4.26 8.07
C ALA A 83 -4.63 5.06 9.20
N TYR A 84 -4.73 6.39 9.08
CA TYR A 84 -5.48 7.22 10.03
C TYR A 84 -6.94 6.76 10.14
N THR A 85 -7.66 6.63 9.02
CA THR A 85 -9.07 6.22 9.06
C THR A 85 -9.27 4.77 9.52
N TYR A 86 -8.32 3.89 9.19
CA TYR A 86 -8.35 2.49 9.64
C TYR A 86 -8.18 2.41 11.16
N ASP A 87 -7.18 3.12 11.68
CA ASP A 87 -6.83 3.05 13.09
C ASP A 87 -7.79 3.85 13.96
N GLN A 88 -7.95 5.14 13.66
CA GLN A 88 -8.64 6.09 14.53
C GLN A 88 -10.15 6.09 14.34
N LEU A 89 -10.63 5.78 13.12
CA LEU A 89 -12.05 5.89 12.77
C LEU A 89 -12.73 4.53 12.53
N GLY A 90 -12.00 3.42 12.69
CA GLY A 90 -12.54 2.07 12.54
C GLY A 90 -13.05 1.76 11.13
N ALA A 91 -12.59 2.47 10.10
CA ALA A 91 -12.91 2.15 8.72
C ALA A 91 -12.14 0.91 8.26
N GLU A 92 -12.69 0.15 7.32
CA GLU A 92 -11.88 -0.67 6.41
C GLU A 92 -11.33 0.26 5.33
N ALA A 93 -10.01 0.39 5.28
CA ALA A 93 -9.36 1.43 4.49
C ALA A 93 -8.19 0.89 3.69
N PHE A 94 -7.97 1.47 2.51
CA PHE A 94 -6.98 0.98 1.56
C PHE A 94 -6.35 2.14 0.80
N THR A 95 -5.04 2.05 0.58
CA THR A 95 -4.39 2.86 -0.47
C THR A 95 -4.31 2.00 -1.73
N LEU A 96 -4.95 2.41 -2.82
CA LEU A 96 -4.95 1.68 -4.09
C LEU A 96 -3.95 2.32 -5.04
N GLU A 97 -3.01 1.52 -5.54
CA GLU A 97 -2.06 1.93 -6.56
C GLU A 97 -2.55 1.45 -7.92
N LEU A 98 -3.09 2.38 -8.71
CA LEU A 98 -3.87 2.09 -9.92
C LEU A 98 -3.03 2.13 -11.21
N GLY A 99 -1.74 1.84 -11.11
CA GLY A 99 -0.81 1.92 -12.23
C GLY A 99 -0.09 3.26 -12.34
N LYS A 100 0.45 3.56 -13.53
CA LYS A 100 1.38 4.67 -13.71
C LYS A 100 0.66 6.02 -13.84
N ALA A 101 1.13 7.03 -13.12
CA ALA A 101 0.65 8.40 -13.21
C ALA A 101 0.82 8.96 -14.63
N ARG A 102 -0.26 9.51 -15.18
CA ARG A 102 -0.28 10.20 -16.48
C ARG A 102 -1.07 11.50 -16.37
N PRO A 103 -0.82 12.49 -17.24
CA PRO A 103 -1.65 13.67 -17.34
C PRO A 103 -3.13 13.33 -17.59
N PHE A 104 -4.01 14.28 -17.26
CA PHE A 104 -5.43 14.15 -17.55
C PHE A 104 -5.68 13.79 -19.02
N GLY A 105 -6.59 12.84 -19.26
CA GLY A 105 -6.91 12.35 -20.60
C GLY A 105 -5.89 11.37 -21.20
N GLN A 106 -4.88 10.91 -20.46
CA GLN A 106 -3.83 10.00 -20.98
C GLN A 106 -3.73 8.65 -20.22
N ASN A 107 -4.77 8.27 -19.48
CA ASN A 107 -4.79 7.06 -18.63
C ASN A 107 -5.32 5.79 -19.33
N GLN A 108 -5.38 5.75 -20.67
CA GLN A 108 -6.02 4.65 -21.43
C GLN A 108 -5.32 3.29 -21.28
N GLN A 109 -4.09 3.25 -20.75
CA GLN A 109 -3.29 2.04 -20.64
C GLN A 109 -3.64 1.15 -19.43
N VAL A 110 -4.49 1.63 -18.51
CA VAL A 110 -4.92 0.86 -17.33
C VAL A 110 -6.42 0.55 -17.41
N ASN A 111 -6.76 -0.72 -17.25
CA ASN A 111 -8.16 -1.14 -17.15
C ASN A 111 -8.69 -0.92 -15.73
N LEU A 112 -9.45 0.15 -15.54
CA LEU A 112 -10.12 0.47 -14.27
C LEU A 112 -11.60 0.07 -14.26
N ALA A 113 -12.10 -0.62 -15.30
CA ALA A 113 -13.51 -1.00 -15.38
C ALA A 113 -13.96 -1.88 -14.19
N PRO A 114 -13.18 -2.87 -13.70
CA PRO A 114 -13.57 -3.66 -12.53
C PRO A 114 -13.68 -2.81 -11.26
N LEU A 115 -12.72 -1.90 -11.02
CA LEU A 115 -12.73 -1.00 -9.86
C LEU A 115 -13.92 -0.06 -9.93
N ARG A 116 -14.16 0.56 -11.08
CA ARG A 116 -15.30 1.45 -11.29
C ARG A 116 -16.61 0.74 -11.00
N LEU A 117 -16.83 -0.44 -11.60
CA LEU A 117 -18.04 -1.24 -11.40
C LEU A 117 -18.24 -1.55 -9.92
N ARG A 118 -17.18 -1.96 -9.21
CA ARG A 118 -17.28 -2.28 -7.78
C ARG A 118 -17.62 -1.04 -6.94
N LEU A 119 -17.01 0.11 -7.22
CA LEU A 119 -17.32 1.36 -6.52
C LEU A 119 -18.77 1.81 -6.76
N GLU A 120 -19.26 1.71 -8.01
CA GLU A 120 -20.67 1.97 -8.33
C GLU A 120 -21.61 1.05 -7.54
N GLN A 121 -21.31 -0.26 -7.49
CA GLN A 121 -22.08 -1.24 -6.72
C GLN A 121 -22.08 -0.95 -5.21
N ILE A 122 -20.94 -0.55 -4.63
CA ILE A 122 -20.83 -0.15 -3.22
C ILE A 122 -21.73 1.05 -2.95
N ILE A 123 -21.63 2.10 -3.77
CA ILE A 123 -22.37 3.35 -3.59
C ILE A 123 -23.89 3.12 -3.72
N GLU A 124 -24.30 2.26 -4.64
CA GLU A 124 -25.71 1.95 -4.88
C GLU A 124 -26.28 0.89 -3.93
N GLY A 125 -25.44 0.27 -3.08
CA GLY A 125 -25.87 -0.82 -2.20
C GLY A 125 -26.26 -2.09 -2.95
N ARG A 126 -25.65 -2.33 -4.12
CA ARG A 126 -25.91 -3.48 -5.00
C ARG A 126 -24.70 -4.39 -5.14
N GLU A 127 -23.83 -4.43 -4.14
CA GLU A 127 -22.72 -5.37 -4.15
C GLU A 127 -23.25 -6.81 -4.22
N PRO A 128 -22.75 -7.63 -5.16
CA PRO A 128 -23.04 -9.05 -5.15
C PRO A 128 -22.48 -9.68 -3.87
N GLU A 129 -23.11 -10.77 -3.42
CA GLU A 129 -22.51 -11.63 -2.40
C GLU A 129 -21.11 -12.03 -2.86
N LEU A 130 -20.11 -11.73 -2.03
CA LEU A 130 -18.73 -12.06 -2.31
C LEU A 130 -18.46 -13.49 -1.83
N ASP A 131 -17.91 -14.32 -2.70
CA ASP A 131 -17.18 -15.48 -2.22
C ASP A 131 -15.89 -14.98 -1.55
N GLU A 132 -15.58 -15.47 -0.35
CA GLU A 132 -14.31 -15.15 0.34
C GLU A 132 -13.11 -15.86 -0.31
N ASN A 133 -13.22 -16.14 -1.61
CA ASN A 133 -12.18 -16.71 -2.42
C ASN A 133 -11.12 -15.64 -2.71
N LEU A 134 -9.87 -15.98 -2.43
CA LEU A 134 -8.71 -15.11 -2.69
C LEU A 134 -7.84 -15.64 -3.83
N GLU A 135 -8.29 -16.66 -4.54
CA GLU A 135 -7.57 -17.19 -5.71
C GLU A 135 -7.32 -16.08 -6.73
N GLY A 136 -6.07 -16.01 -7.21
CA GLY A 136 -5.59 -14.96 -8.11
C GLY A 136 -5.14 -13.66 -7.42
N LEU A 137 -5.42 -13.47 -6.13
CA LEU A 137 -4.92 -12.33 -5.35
C LEU A 137 -3.60 -12.68 -4.67
N GLN A 138 -2.52 -12.01 -5.05
CA GLN A 138 -1.22 -12.20 -4.37
C GLN A 138 -1.18 -11.41 -3.07
N LEU A 139 -0.92 -12.07 -1.95
CA LEU A 139 -0.72 -11.40 -0.66
C LEU A 139 0.77 -11.28 -0.35
N PHE A 140 1.14 -10.11 0.16
CA PHE A 140 2.48 -9.83 0.64
C PHE A 140 2.44 -9.26 2.05
N SER A 141 3.45 -9.55 2.84
CA SER A 141 3.69 -8.89 4.13
C SER A 141 4.97 -8.07 4.07
N VAL A 142 5.06 -7.03 4.89
CA VAL A 142 6.27 -6.22 5.03
C VAL A 142 7.33 -7.03 5.78
N ALA A 143 8.45 -7.35 5.13
CA ALA A 143 9.58 -8.00 5.78
C ALA A 143 10.44 -6.97 6.52
N ARG A 144 10.91 -5.94 5.80
CA ARG A 144 11.79 -4.90 6.35
C ARG A 144 11.61 -3.59 5.60
N GLU A 145 11.98 -2.50 6.27
CA GLU A 145 12.14 -1.20 5.64
C GLU A 145 13.60 -0.81 5.54
N VAL A 146 13.95 -0.18 4.43
CA VAL A 146 15.26 0.42 4.21
C VAL A 146 15.14 1.90 4.55
N ILE A 147 15.82 2.34 5.61
CA ILE A 147 15.81 3.73 6.06
C ILE A 147 17.15 4.36 5.68
N LYS A 148 17.12 5.48 4.94
CA LYS A 148 18.31 6.28 4.65
C LYS A 148 18.69 7.05 5.91
N ARG A 149 19.89 6.81 6.45
CA ARG A 149 20.35 7.47 7.69
C ARG A 149 21.27 8.64 7.39
N THR A 150 22.15 8.50 6.39
CA THR A 150 23.11 9.54 6.04
C THR A 150 23.15 9.82 4.54
N ASP A 151 23.88 10.86 4.15
CA ASP A 151 24.10 11.19 2.75
C ASP A 151 25.08 10.24 2.03
N ALA A 152 25.78 9.37 2.77
CA ALA A 152 26.60 8.30 2.20
C ALA A 152 25.76 7.07 1.78
N PHE A 153 24.44 7.12 1.96
CA PHE A 153 23.53 6.04 1.61
C PHE A 153 23.60 5.70 0.11
N THR A 154 23.90 4.44 -0.18
CA THR A 154 23.88 3.85 -1.51
C THR A 154 22.76 2.83 -1.58
N PHE A 155 21.86 3.01 -2.55
CA PHE A 155 20.80 2.04 -2.85
C PHE A 155 21.20 1.27 -4.10
N ASN A 156 21.61 0.02 -3.93
CA ASN A 156 22.04 -0.83 -5.04
C ASN A 156 20.80 -1.35 -5.76
N LEU A 157 20.18 -0.51 -6.56
CA LEU A 157 19.11 -0.88 -7.48
C LEU A 157 19.27 -0.04 -8.74
N ALA A 158 18.84 -0.58 -9.88
CA ALA A 158 18.75 0.22 -11.09
C ALA A 158 17.77 1.39 -10.90
N ASP A 159 18.07 2.57 -11.44
CA ASP A 159 17.19 3.74 -11.31
C ASP A 159 15.76 3.50 -11.81
N ALA A 160 15.61 2.63 -12.82
CA ALA A 160 14.34 2.24 -13.43
C ALA A 160 13.72 0.98 -12.82
N VAL A 161 14.21 0.51 -11.65
CA VAL A 161 13.66 -0.66 -10.97
C VAL A 161 12.15 -0.48 -10.76
N GLU A 162 11.40 -1.53 -11.09
CA GLU A 162 9.95 -1.55 -10.96
C GLU A 162 9.55 -2.04 -9.57
N ASN A 163 8.41 -1.57 -9.07
CA ASN A 163 7.77 -2.18 -7.90
C ASN A 163 7.53 -3.68 -8.14
N PHE A 164 7.64 -4.46 -7.07
CA PHE A 164 7.58 -5.93 -7.07
C PHE A 164 8.71 -6.62 -7.87
N SER A 165 9.82 -5.93 -8.16
CA SER A 165 11.01 -6.59 -8.70
C SER A 165 11.58 -7.57 -7.67
N PRO A 166 11.88 -8.83 -8.05
CA PRO A 166 12.44 -9.81 -7.14
C PRO A 166 13.87 -9.43 -6.75
N LEU A 167 14.26 -9.77 -5.53
CA LEU A 167 15.61 -9.62 -5.02
C LEU A 167 16.14 -11.00 -4.57
N GLU A 168 17.34 -11.34 -5.01
CA GLU A 168 17.97 -12.60 -4.64
C GLU A 168 18.49 -12.57 -3.20
N LYS A 169 18.41 -13.71 -2.50
CA LYS A 169 18.99 -13.87 -1.17
C LYS A 169 20.50 -13.71 -1.23
N GLY A 170 21.05 -12.96 -0.27
CA GLY A 170 22.47 -12.57 -0.27
C GLY A 170 22.76 -11.28 -1.05
N TYR A 171 21.79 -10.74 -1.80
CA TYR A 171 21.96 -9.47 -2.49
C TYR A 171 22.16 -8.31 -1.51
N VAL A 172 23.16 -7.46 -1.79
CA VAL A 172 23.43 -6.26 -1.01
C VAL A 172 22.54 -5.15 -1.52
N LEU A 173 21.39 -4.98 -0.88
CA LEU A 173 20.38 -4.03 -1.32
C LEU A 173 20.79 -2.59 -1.07
N ALA A 174 21.35 -2.28 0.10
CA ALA A 174 21.77 -0.92 0.41
C ALA A 174 22.94 -0.92 1.38
N GLU A 175 23.67 0.20 1.40
CA GLU A 175 24.78 0.47 2.30
C GLU A 175 24.69 1.92 2.78
N ASP A 176 25.15 2.21 3.99
CA ASP A 176 25.19 3.54 4.57
C ASP A 176 26.43 3.67 5.47
N ALA A 177 26.75 4.89 5.91
CA ALA A 177 27.89 5.16 6.77
C ALA A 177 27.87 4.31 8.06
N GLY A 178 29.06 4.10 8.62
CA GLY A 178 29.23 3.32 9.86
C GLY A 178 29.02 1.81 9.69
N GLY A 179 29.14 1.28 8.46
CA GLY A 179 29.04 -0.16 8.18
C GLY A 179 27.61 -0.69 8.14
N SER A 180 26.60 0.17 8.09
CA SER A 180 25.21 -0.26 7.95
C SER A 180 25.02 -0.88 6.57
N ARG A 181 24.62 -2.15 6.52
CA ARG A 181 24.42 -2.90 5.28
C ARG A 181 23.11 -3.68 5.32
N TRP A 182 22.31 -3.53 4.28
CA TRP A 182 21.07 -4.27 4.10
C TRP A 182 21.31 -5.39 3.10
N VAL A 183 21.47 -6.60 3.62
CA VAL A 183 21.52 -7.82 2.82
C VAL A 183 20.13 -8.45 2.80
N VAL A 184 19.66 -8.89 1.64
CA VAL A 184 18.41 -9.64 1.49
C VAL A 184 18.58 -11.02 2.10
N LEU A 185 17.75 -11.35 3.09
CA LEU A 185 17.82 -12.63 3.82
C LEU A 185 16.59 -13.50 3.55
N GLU A 186 15.53 -12.87 3.06
CA GLU A 186 14.22 -13.46 2.89
C GLU A 186 14.09 -14.15 1.53
N ASP A 187 13.51 -15.34 1.55
CA ASP A 187 13.20 -16.07 0.33
C ASP A 187 11.99 -15.44 -0.37
N GLY A 188 12.10 -15.23 -1.69
CA GLY A 188 11.05 -14.59 -2.47
C GLY A 188 10.90 -13.08 -2.25
N ALA A 189 11.89 -12.41 -1.65
CA ALA A 189 11.87 -10.97 -1.39
C ALA A 189 11.60 -10.16 -2.68
N ARG A 190 10.81 -9.10 -2.54
CA ARG A 190 10.57 -8.10 -3.60
C ARG A 190 10.71 -6.70 -3.03
N ILE A 191 11.11 -5.74 -3.87
CA ILE A 191 11.19 -4.33 -3.50
C ILE A 191 9.93 -3.56 -3.90
N ILE A 192 9.47 -2.67 -3.03
CA ILE A 192 8.41 -1.70 -3.33
C ILE A 192 8.76 -0.30 -2.81
N PHE A 193 8.26 0.72 -3.53
CA PHE A 193 8.53 2.14 -3.32
C PHE A 193 10.02 2.53 -3.19
N PRO A 194 10.91 2.04 -4.08
CA PRO A 194 12.31 2.43 -4.01
C PRO A 194 12.47 3.93 -4.33
N ASN A 195 13.11 4.66 -3.43
CA ASN A 195 13.42 6.07 -3.58
C ASN A 195 14.71 6.43 -2.81
N PRO A 196 15.88 6.36 -3.47
CA PRO A 196 17.14 6.74 -2.82
C PRO A 196 17.24 8.24 -2.50
N LYS A 197 16.38 9.07 -3.10
CA LYS A 197 16.43 10.55 -3.00
C LYS A 197 15.68 11.11 -1.80
N VAL A 198 15.18 10.25 -0.91
CA VAL A 198 14.52 10.70 0.31
C VAL A 198 15.48 11.45 1.23
N LYS A 199 14.93 12.26 2.14
CA LYS A 199 15.73 12.92 3.19
C LYS A 199 16.24 11.88 4.20
N ASN A 200 17.30 12.23 4.91
CA ASN A 200 17.83 11.40 6.00
C ASN A 200 16.76 11.20 7.09
N GLY A 201 16.71 10.00 7.64
CA GLY A 201 15.69 9.56 8.58
C GLY A 201 14.40 9.04 7.92
N LEU A 202 14.27 9.13 6.59
CA LEU A 202 13.10 8.64 5.86
C LEU A 202 13.35 7.30 5.20
N ARG A 203 12.24 6.61 4.95
CA ARG A 203 12.20 5.31 4.29
C ARG A 203 12.53 5.44 2.80
N ALA A 204 13.60 4.77 2.39
CA ALA A 204 14.04 4.69 1.00
C ALA A 204 13.36 3.52 0.25
N GLY A 205 12.85 2.49 0.93
CA GLY A 205 12.15 1.40 0.28
C GLY A 205 11.61 0.36 1.27
N ILE A 206 10.80 -0.56 0.78
CA ILE A 206 10.20 -1.63 1.58
C ILE A 206 10.48 -2.98 0.91
N LEU A 207 11.07 -3.92 1.67
CA LEU A 207 11.12 -5.32 1.27
C LEU A 207 9.84 -6.00 1.71
N ILE A 208 9.26 -6.75 0.79
CA ILE A 208 8.05 -7.52 1.02
C ILE A 208 8.30 -8.97 0.63
N VAL A 209 7.59 -9.88 1.29
CA VAL A 209 7.64 -11.32 1.00
C VAL A 209 6.23 -11.84 0.76
N PRO A 210 6.06 -12.88 -0.08
CA PRO A 210 4.78 -13.57 -0.20
C PRO A 210 4.30 -14.03 1.18
N THR A 211 3.00 -13.88 1.44
CA THR A 211 2.34 -14.42 2.62
C THR A 211 1.09 -15.15 2.20
N ASP A 212 0.59 -16.05 3.03
CA ASP A 212 -0.71 -16.66 2.83
C ASP A 212 -1.80 -15.91 3.61
N ALA A 213 -3.03 -16.33 3.34
CA ALA A 213 -4.22 -15.89 4.03
C ALA A 213 -4.44 -16.60 5.39
N GLY A 214 -3.52 -17.48 5.82
CA GLY A 214 -3.68 -18.33 7.00
C GLY A 214 -3.61 -17.57 8.32
N SER A 215 -3.04 -16.37 8.32
CA SER A 215 -3.02 -15.45 9.47
C SER A 215 -4.18 -14.44 9.47
N LEU A 216 -5.06 -14.49 8.47
CA LEU A 216 -6.25 -13.64 8.43
C LEU A 216 -7.32 -14.24 9.35
N GLY A 217 -7.98 -13.36 10.10
CA GLY A 217 -9.12 -13.74 10.95
C GLY A 217 -10.38 -13.99 10.15
#